data_AF-R4X5B9-F1
#
_entry.id   AF-R4X5B9-F1
#
_cell.length_a   1.000
_cell.length_b   1.000
_cell.length_c   1.000
_cell.angle_alpha   90.00
_cell.angle_beta   90.00
_cell.angle_gamma   90.00
#
_symmetry.space_group_name_H-M   'P 1'
#
loop_
_entity.id
_entity.type
_entity.pdbx_description
1 polymer ?
#
loop_
_entity_poly.entity_id
_entity_poly.type
_entity_poly.pdbx_seq_one_letter_code
_entity_poly.pdbx_strand_id
1 'polypeptide(L)'
;MSEKRRDNKGRILKTGESQRKDGRYLYKYIDSFGEPQFVYSWKLVATDRVPAGKRDCISLREKIAELQKDIHDGIDVVGKKMTLCQLYAKQNAQRPKVRKNTETGRKYLMDILKKDKLGVRSIDSIKPSDAKEWAIRMSENGVLLQSKKI
;
A
#
# COMPACT_ATOMS: atom_id res chain seq x y z
N MET A 1 -7.29 -38.65 2.21
CA MET A 1 -6.39 -37.81 3.03
C MET A 1 -5.80 -36.75 2.13
N SER A 2 -6.09 -35.46 2.34
CA SER A 2 -5.51 -34.39 1.52
C SER A 2 -4.01 -34.31 1.79
N GLU A 3 -3.20 -34.42 0.75
CA GLU A 3 -1.76 -34.30 0.83
C GLU A 3 -1.39 -32.88 1.27
N LYS A 4 -0.89 -32.75 2.50
CA LYS A 4 -0.50 -31.45 3.06
C LYS A 4 0.91 -31.11 2.59
N ARG A 5 1.08 -29.91 2.03
CA ARG A 5 2.40 -29.40 1.66
C ARG A 5 3.28 -29.27 2.89
N ARG A 6 4.54 -29.68 2.75
CA ARG A 6 5.57 -29.59 3.80
C ARG A 6 6.79 -28.84 3.28
N ASP A 7 7.51 -28.22 4.20
CA ASP A 7 8.81 -27.64 3.91
C ASP A 7 9.93 -28.70 3.99
N ASN A 8 11.15 -28.31 3.62
CA ASN A 8 12.34 -29.16 3.67
C ASN A 8 12.68 -29.66 5.08
N LYS A 9 12.06 -29.10 6.12
CA LYS A 9 12.22 -29.50 7.54
C LYS A 9 11.03 -30.35 8.03
N GLY A 10 10.11 -30.76 7.15
CA GLY A 10 8.94 -31.59 7.46
C GLY A 10 7.76 -30.83 8.10
N ARG A 11 7.85 -29.50 8.25
CA ARG A 11 6.79 -28.66 8.82
C ARG A 11 5.67 -28.47 7.82
N ILE A 12 4.44 -28.49 8.30
CA ILE A 12 3.26 -28.30 7.46
C ILE A 12 3.13 -26.82 7.09
N LEU A 13 3.02 -26.55 5.78
CA LEU A 13 2.78 -25.23 5.22
C LEU A 13 1.27 -24.96 5.11
N LYS A 14 0.87 -23.73 5.42
CA LYS A 14 -0.53 -23.28 5.30
C LYS A 14 -0.89 -22.98 3.85
N THR A 15 -2.18 -22.79 3.57
CA THR A 15 -2.65 -22.38 2.24
C THR A 15 -1.98 -21.08 1.80
N GLY A 16 -1.49 -21.05 0.56
CA GLY A 16 -0.73 -19.91 0.02
C GLY A 16 0.76 -19.92 0.38
N GLU A 17 1.18 -20.66 1.42
CA GLU A 17 2.59 -20.82 1.77
C GLU A 17 3.27 -21.89 0.89
N SER A 18 4.52 -21.64 0.53
CA SER A 18 5.38 -22.51 -0.26
C SER A 18 6.85 -22.26 0.10
N GLN A 19 7.72 -23.24 -0.15
CA GLN A 19 9.16 -23.07 -0.04
C GLN A 19 9.80 -23.14 -1.44
N ARG A 20 10.67 -22.19 -1.74
CA ARG A 20 11.45 -22.14 -2.99
C ARG A 20 12.68 -23.05 -2.89
N LYS A 21 13.25 -23.38 -4.05
CA LYS A 21 14.49 -24.19 -4.18
C LYS A 21 15.69 -23.59 -3.45
N ASP A 22 15.72 -22.26 -3.28
CA ASP A 22 16.77 -21.54 -2.54
C ASP A 22 16.57 -21.52 -1.01
N GLY A 23 15.50 -22.17 -0.51
CA GLY A 23 15.17 -22.22 0.91
C GLY A 23 14.29 -21.07 1.41
N ARG A 24 14.03 -20.03 0.60
CA ARG A 24 13.11 -18.95 0.98
C ARG A 24 11.67 -19.44 1.03
N TYR A 25 10.94 -18.95 2.02
CA TYR A 25 9.50 -19.11 2.08
C TYR A 25 8.81 -18.04 1.25
N LEU A 26 7.73 -18.44 0.60
CA LEU A 26 6.90 -17.62 -0.26
C LEU A 26 5.44 -17.76 0.17
N TYR A 27 4.75 -16.64 0.29
CA TYR A 27 3.30 -16.58 0.42
C TYR A 27 2.69 -15.90 -0.80
N LYS A 28 1.80 -16.60 -1.51
CA LYS A 28 1.01 -16.06 -2.62
C LYS A 28 -0.39 -15.71 -2.11
N TYR A 29 -0.85 -14.49 -2.38
CA TYR A 29 -2.21 -14.05 -2.14
C TYR A 29 -2.77 -13.27 -3.33
N ILE A 30 -4.08 -13.14 -3.38
CA ILE A 30 -4.77 -12.27 -4.33
C ILE A 30 -5.08 -10.97 -3.58
N ASP A 31 -4.68 -9.84 -4.13
CA ASP A 31 -4.99 -8.54 -3.54
C ASP A 31 -6.44 -8.11 -3.80
N SER A 32 -6.81 -6.94 -3.26
CA SER A 32 -8.14 -6.36 -3.43
C SER A 32 -8.48 -5.99 -4.87
N PHE A 33 -7.50 -5.95 -5.77
CA PHE A 33 -7.66 -5.68 -7.20
C PHE A 33 -7.73 -6.95 -8.05
N GLY A 34 -7.60 -8.14 -7.44
CA GLY A 34 -7.61 -9.42 -8.13
C GLY A 34 -6.24 -9.81 -8.71
N GLU A 35 -5.18 -9.04 -8.42
CA GLU A 35 -3.83 -9.34 -8.90
C GLU A 35 -3.07 -10.25 -7.91
N PRO A 36 -2.26 -11.20 -8.42
CA PRO A 36 -1.47 -12.08 -7.58
C PRO A 36 -0.24 -11.35 -7.00
N GLN A 37 -0.18 -11.26 -5.68
CA GLN A 37 0.95 -10.70 -4.94
C GLN A 37 1.78 -11.80 -4.25
N PHE A 38 3.06 -11.49 -4.05
CA PHE A 38 4.05 -12.43 -3.51
C PHE A 38 4.84 -11.81 -2.35
N VAL A 39 4.87 -12.52 -1.23
CA VAL A 39 5.64 -12.14 -0.03
C VAL A 39 6.73 -13.16 0.21
N TYR A 40 7.95 -12.70 0.46
CA TYR A 40 9.10 -13.56 0.69
C TYR A 40 9.68 -13.37 2.10
N SER A 41 10.17 -14.46 2.69
CA SER A 41 11.00 -14.41 3.90
C SER A 41 11.97 -15.60 3.96
N TRP A 42 13.08 -15.44 4.68
CA TRP A 42 14.00 -16.54 4.99
C TRP A 42 13.50 -17.40 6.17
N LYS A 43 12.62 -16.85 7.00
CA LYS A 43 12.07 -17.49 8.19
C LYS A 43 10.60 -17.84 7.97
N LEU A 44 10.16 -19.02 8.40
CA LEU A 44 8.72 -19.34 8.41
C LEU A 44 8.07 -18.76 9.67
N VAL A 45 8.75 -18.90 10.81
CA VAL A 45 8.35 -18.40 12.13
C VAL A 45 9.47 -17.52 12.70
N ALA A 46 9.15 -16.55 13.57
CA ALA A 46 10.12 -15.64 14.18
C ALA A 46 11.33 -16.32 14.84
N THR A 47 11.11 -17.52 15.39
CA THR A 47 12.13 -18.34 16.06
C THR A 47 13.16 -18.96 15.10
N ASP A 48 12.91 -18.96 13.79
CA ASP A 48 13.84 -19.51 12.81
C ASP A 48 15.08 -18.61 12.66
N ARG A 49 16.24 -19.23 12.42
CA ARG A 49 17.48 -18.50 12.10
C ARG A 49 17.57 -18.19 10.61
N VAL A 50 18.10 -17.02 10.27
CA VAL A 50 18.44 -16.70 8.87
C VAL A 50 19.71 -17.44 8.44
N PRO A 51 19.84 -17.81 7.14
CA PRO A 51 21.08 -18.36 6.61
C PRO A 51 22.26 -17.41 6.78
N ALA A 52 23.47 -17.97 6.94
CA ALA A 52 24.70 -17.19 7.10
C ALA A 52 24.89 -16.19 5.94
N GLY A 53 25.26 -14.95 6.28
CA GLY A 53 25.47 -13.86 5.32
C GLY A 53 24.19 -13.17 4.81
N LYS A 54 23.00 -13.51 5.33
CA LYS A 54 21.76 -12.79 5.02
C LYS A 54 21.39 -11.83 6.16
N ARG A 55 20.77 -10.70 5.79
CA ARG A 55 20.21 -9.75 6.76
C ARG A 55 19.05 -10.39 7.50
N ASP A 56 18.93 -10.05 8.78
CA ASP A 56 17.78 -10.49 9.56
C ASP A 56 16.48 -9.93 8.97
N CYS A 57 15.41 -10.70 9.08
CA CYS A 57 14.13 -10.34 8.48
C CYS A 57 12.95 -10.90 9.29
N ILE A 58 11.82 -10.21 9.16
CA ILE A 58 10.53 -10.62 9.73
C ILE A 58 10.10 -11.95 9.11
N SER A 59 9.52 -12.82 9.93
CA SER A 59 9.08 -14.14 9.47
C SER A 59 7.91 -14.07 8.50
N LEU A 60 7.74 -15.12 7.68
CA LEU A 60 6.65 -15.16 6.70
C LEU A 60 5.28 -15.04 7.40
N ARG A 61 5.09 -15.73 8.53
CA ARG A 61 3.81 -15.72 9.24
C ARG A 61 3.49 -14.40 9.91
N GLU A 62 4.49 -13.68 10.41
CA GLU A 62 4.30 -12.31 10.92
C GLU A 62 3.89 -11.35 9.79
N LYS A 63 4.58 -11.42 8.64
CA LYS A 63 4.18 -10.64 7.46
C LYS A 63 2.75 -10.96 7.02
N ILE A 64 2.36 -12.24 7.03
CA ILE A 64 0.97 -12.65 6.72
C ILE A 64 0.01 -12.08 7.76
N ALA A 65 0.35 -12.09 9.05
CA ALA A 65 -0.50 -11.55 10.11
C ALA A 65 -0.70 -10.04 9.96
N GLU A 66 0.36 -9.29 9.63
CA GLU A 66 0.27 -7.85 9.32
C GLU A 66 -0.64 -7.61 8.11
N LEU A 67 -0.49 -8.38 7.04
CA LEU A 67 -1.35 -8.29 5.86
C LEU A 67 -2.82 -8.60 6.18
N GLN A 68 -3.07 -9.63 6.97
CA GLN A 68 -4.42 -10.01 7.39
C GLN A 68 -5.06 -8.94 8.27
N LYS A 69 -4.27 -8.32 9.16
CA LYS A 69 -4.71 -7.20 9.98
C LYS A 69 -5.05 -6.00 9.12
N ASP A 70 -4.17 -5.61 8.20
CA ASP A 70 -4.42 -4.51 7.25
C ASP A 70 -5.72 -4.75 6.45
N ILE A 71 -5.92 -5.98 5.94
CA ILE A 71 -7.14 -6.36 5.23
C ILE A 71 -8.38 -6.27 6.13
N HIS A 72 -8.28 -6.73 7.38
CA HIS A 72 -9.38 -6.69 8.35
C HIS A 72 -9.77 -5.24 8.70
N ASP A 73 -8.78 -4.37 8.85
CA ASP A 73 -8.94 -2.94 9.13
C ASP A 73 -9.44 -2.16 7.88
N GLY A 74 -9.67 -2.85 6.74
CA GLY A 74 -10.08 -2.23 5.48
C GLY A 74 -9.00 -1.37 4.85
N ILE A 75 -7.75 -1.50 5.32
CA ILE A 75 -6.59 -0.83 4.78
C ILE A 75 -6.15 -1.62 3.56
N ASP A 76 -6.43 -1.04 2.39
CA ASP A 76 -5.92 -1.56 1.14
C ASP A 76 -4.38 -1.57 1.21
N VAL A 77 -3.80 -2.76 1.29
CA VAL A 77 -2.35 -2.96 1.42
C VAL A 77 -1.63 -2.45 0.16
N VAL A 78 -2.31 -2.46 -0.99
CA VAL A 78 -1.88 -1.78 -2.21
C VAL A 78 -2.20 -0.29 -2.12
N GLY A 79 -3.29 0.08 -1.45
CA GLY A 79 -3.65 1.45 -1.08
C GLY A 79 -2.60 2.21 -0.26
N LYS A 80 -1.72 1.53 0.50
CA LYS A 80 -0.52 2.15 1.08
C LYS A 80 0.40 2.74 0.00
N LYS A 81 0.46 2.11 -1.18
CA LYS A 81 1.16 2.60 -2.38
C LYS A 81 0.30 3.49 -3.29
N MET A 82 -0.99 3.67 -2.99
CA MET A 82 -1.85 4.55 -3.79
C MET A 82 -1.32 5.97 -3.68
N THR A 83 -1.20 6.64 -4.81
CA THR A 83 -0.73 8.02 -4.85
C THR A 83 -1.83 9.00 -4.44
N LEU A 84 -1.46 10.20 -4.01
CA LEU A 84 -2.43 11.25 -3.69
C LEU A 84 -3.38 11.53 -4.87
N CYS A 85 -2.87 11.55 -6.11
CA CYS A 85 -3.69 11.71 -7.32
C CYS A 85 -4.69 10.56 -7.51
N GLN A 86 -4.27 9.32 -7.28
CA GLN A 86 -5.15 8.15 -7.41
C GLN A 86 -6.25 8.16 -6.35
N LEU A 87 -5.92 8.52 -5.09
CA LEU A 87 -6.90 8.69 -4.03
C LEU A 87 -7.94 9.76 -4.39
N TYR A 88 -7.46 10.91 -4.88
CA TYR A 88 -8.33 12.02 -5.24
C TYR A 88 -9.27 11.66 -6.41
N ALA A 89 -8.78 10.89 -7.39
CA ALA A 89 -9.61 10.37 -8.47
C ALA A 89 -10.71 9.43 -7.94
N LYS A 90 -10.34 8.50 -7.03
CA LYS A 90 -11.28 7.57 -6.38
C LYS A 90 -12.36 8.31 -5.60
N GLN A 91 -11.99 9.34 -4.83
CA GLN A 91 -12.93 10.18 -4.08
C GLN A 91 -13.93 10.89 -5.01
N ASN A 92 -13.45 11.42 -6.13
CA ASN A 92 -14.31 12.12 -7.10
C ASN A 92 -15.27 11.16 -7.80
N ALA A 93 -14.84 9.94 -8.14
CA ALA A 93 -15.70 8.91 -8.71
C ALA A 93 -16.81 8.45 -7.76
N GLN A 94 -16.53 8.38 -6.44
CA GLN A 94 -17.53 8.05 -5.41
C GLN A 94 -18.57 9.16 -5.20
N ARG A 95 -18.25 10.42 -5.54
CA ARG A 95 -19.13 11.58 -5.38
C ARG A 95 -19.43 12.25 -6.72
N PRO A 96 -20.14 11.58 -7.65
CA PRO A 96 -20.36 12.07 -9.01
C PRO A 96 -21.38 13.20 -9.10
N LYS A 97 -22.36 13.25 -8.17
CA LYS A 97 -23.40 14.30 -8.16
C LYS A 97 -22.85 15.60 -7.56
N VAL A 98 -22.17 16.40 -8.38
CA VAL A 98 -21.71 17.75 -8.01
C VAL A 98 -22.11 18.79 -9.05
N ARG A 99 -22.14 20.07 -8.65
CA ARG A 99 -22.39 21.20 -9.56
C ARG A 99 -21.22 21.34 -10.54
N LYS A 100 -21.49 21.83 -11.76
CA LYS A 100 -20.47 22.04 -12.81
C LYS A 100 -19.24 22.83 -12.32
N ASN A 101 -19.43 23.90 -11.55
CA ASN A 101 -18.33 24.68 -10.99
C ASN A 101 -17.41 23.85 -10.07
N THR A 102 -17.99 22.95 -9.28
CA THR A 102 -17.24 22.04 -8.42
C THR A 102 -16.50 20.98 -9.22
N GLU A 103 -17.09 20.51 -10.32
CA GLU A 103 -16.41 19.60 -11.25
C GLU A 103 -15.18 20.27 -11.90
N THR A 104 -15.33 21.51 -12.37
CA THR A 104 -14.22 22.31 -12.93
C THR A 104 -13.12 22.53 -11.89
N GLY A 105 -13.49 22.91 -10.66
CA GLY A 105 -12.53 23.06 -9.56
C GLY A 105 -11.80 21.75 -9.23
N ARG A 106 -12.50 20.61 -9.27
CA ARG A 106 -11.90 19.30 -9.06
C ARG A 106 -10.88 18.94 -10.15
N LYS A 107 -11.23 19.18 -11.42
CA LYS A 107 -10.33 18.97 -12.57
C LYS A 107 -9.08 19.85 -12.45
N TYR A 108 -9.26 21.13 -12.13
CA TYR A 108 -8.15 22.06 -11.92
C TYR A 108 -7.19 21.59 -10.81
N LEU A 109 -7.72 21.17 -9.66
CA LEU A 109 -6.89 20.63 -8.57
C LEU A 109 -6.15 19.35 -8.99
N MET A 110 -6.81 18.47 -9.74
CA MET A 110 -6.17 17.25 -10.26
C MET A 110 -4.99 17.59 -11.18
N ASP A 111 -5.14 18.57 -12.07
CA ASP A 111 -4.07 18.97 -12.98
C ASP A 111 -2.89 19.62 -12.25
N ILE A 112 -3.15 20.38 -11.19
CA ILE A 112 -2.11 20.90 -10.29
C ILE A 112 -1.38 19.75 -9.60
N LEU A 113 -2.12 18.82 -9.00
CA LEU A 113 -1.53 17.69 -8.28
C LEU A 113 -0.70 16.81 -9.21
N LYS A 114 -1.10 16.60 -10.47
CA LYS A 114 -0.32 15.87 -11.48
C LYS A 114 1.01 16.55 -11.82
N LYS A 115 1.07 17.88 -11.76
CA LYS A 115 2.29 18.67 -12.01
C LYS A 115 3.20 18.76 -10.78
N ASP A 116 2.66 18.59 -9.57
CA ASP A 116 3.42 18.67 -8.31
C ASP A 116 3.94 17.30 -7.86
N LYS A 117 5.13 17.30 -7.25
CA LYS A 117 5.77 16.11 -6.67
C LYS A 117 4.88 15.39 -5.64
N LEU A 118 3.99 16.10 -4.96
CA LEU A 118 3.09 15.56 -3.95
C LEU A 118 2.02 14.63 -4.57
N GLY A 119 1.59 14.87 -5.81
CA GLY A 119 0.54 14.07 -6.44
C GLY A 119 0.96 12.63 -6.76
N VAL A 120 2.25 12.41 -7.01
CA VAL A 120 2.83 11.10 -7.33
C VAL A 120 3.32 10.35 -6.08
N ARG A 121 3.42 11.03 -4.92
CA ARG A 121 3.80 10.38 -3.66
C ARG A 121 2.71 9.45 -3.16
N SER A 122 3.14 8.36 -2.54
CA SER A 122 2.28 7.42 -1.83
C SER A 122 1.72 8.07 -0.57
N ILE A 123 0.47 7.78 -0.24
CA ILE A 123 -0.24 8.42 0.90
C ILE A 123 0.46 8.13 2.23
N ASP A 124 1.05 6.95 2.39
CA ASP A 124 1.79 6.56 3.60
C ASP A 124 3.05 7.41 3.85
N SER A 125 3.62 7.99 2.79
CA SER A 125 4.83 8.81 2.84
C SER A 125 4.54 10.29 3.11
N ILE A 126 3.29 10.73 2.96
CA ILE A 126 2.90 12.13 3.07
C ILE A 126 2.69 12.49 4.54
N LYS A 127 3.53 13.39 5.07
CA LYS A 127 3.41 13.91 6.42
C LYS A 127 2.65 15.24 6.44
N PRO A 128 2.11 15.65 7.60
CA PRO A 128 1.52 16.98 7.75
C PRO A 128 2.48 18.13 7.38
N SER A 129 3.80 17.94 7.52
CA SER A 129 4.81 18.91 7.06
C SER A 129 4.82 19.06 5.53
N ASP A 130 4.73 17.95 4.78
CA ASP A 130 4.69 17.98 3.31
C ASP A 130 3.44 18.71 2.81
N ALA A 131 2.32 18.55 3.52
CA ALA A 131 1.07 19.27 3.21
C ALA A 131 1.20 20.79 3.46
N LYS A 132 1.89 21.20 4.53
CA LYS A 132 2.18 22.62 4.81
C LYS A 132 3.09 23.22 3.75
N GLU A 133 4.17 22.52 3.39
CA GLU A 133 5.07 22.97 2.32
C GLU A 133 4.33 23.13 0.99
N TRP A 134 3.43 22.19 0.67
CA TRP A 134 2.61 22.29 -0.52
C TRP A 134 1.67 23.49 -0.50
N ALA A 135 1.02 23.78 0.64
CA ALA A 135 0.16 24.95 0.78
C ALA A 135 0.92 26.27 0.57
N ILE A 136 2.15 26.38 1.08
CA ILE A 136 3.02 27.55 0.86
C ILE A 136 3.37 27.68 -0.63
N ARG A 137 3.86 26.61 -1.28
CA ARG A 137 4.16 26.62 -2.73
C ARG A 137 2.96 27.02 -3.59
N MET A 138 1.77 26.56 -3.23
CA MET A 138 0.55 26.90 -3.97
C MET A 138 0.16 28.37 -3.80
N SER A 139 0.37 28.92 -2.59
CA SER A 139 0.18 30.34 -2.33
C SER A 139 1.15 31.22 -3.13
N GLU A 140 2.42 30.80 -3.24
CA GLU A 140 3.45 31.50 -4.03
C GLU A 140 3.16 31.46 -5.53
N ASN A 141 2.60 30.36 -6.03
CA ASN A 141 2.20 30.20 -7.43
C ASN A 141 0.87 30.88 -7.78
N GLY A 142 0.32 31.71 -6.88
CA GLY A 142 -0.93 32.45 -7.10
C GLY A 142 -2.20 31.60 -7.05
N VAL A 143 -2.12 30.35 -6.57
CA VAL A 143 -3.29 29.48 -6.37
C VAL A 143 -3.91 29.81 -5.02
N LEU A 144 -4.98 30.62 -5.03
CA LEU A 144 -5.77 30.93 -3.85
C LEU A 144 -6.55 29.69 -3.39
N LEU A 145 -5.98 28.94 -2.44
CA LEU A 145 -6.71 27.95 -1.67
C LEU A 145 -7.68 28.71 -0.75
N GLN A 146 -8.94 28.81 -1.16
CA GLN A 146 -10.02 29.35 -0.32
C GLN A 146 -10.16 28.47 0.93
N SER A 147 -9.59 28.92 2.05
CA SER A 147 -9.77 28.27 3.35
C SER A 147 -11.20 28.53 3.82
N LYS A 148 -12.15 27.68 3.41
CA LYS A 148 -13.40 27.58 4.16
C LYS A 148 -13.08 26.87 5.47
N LYS A 149 -13.14 27.63 6.57
CA LYS A 149 -13.18 27.08 7.94
C LYS A 149 -14.18 25.92 7.97
N ILE A 150 -13.71 24.77 8.44
CA ILE A 150 -14.53 23.61 8.79
C ILE A 150 -15.35 23.96 10.02
#